data_AF-A0A6I3WXJ0-F1
#
_entry.id   AF-A0A6I3WXJ0-F1
#
_cell.length_a   1.000
_cell.length_b   1.000
_cell.length_c   1.000
_cell.angle_alpha   90.00
_cell.angle_beta   90.00
_cell.angle_gamma   90.00
#
_symmetry.space_group_name_H-M   'P 1'
#
loop_
_entity.id
_entity.type
_entity.pdbx_description
1 polymer ?
#
loop_
_entity_poly.entity_id
_entity_poly.type
_entity_poly.pdbx_seq_one_letter_code
_entity_poly.pdbx_strand_id
1 'polypeptide(L)'
;MNPAADRGLAMIEAAIAVALASLASLALLSVSVAMTSQARSARDGSTARSVAAQLAEQATAHGCGLQTGAEPSSVLIAAVTSCATALKTSDAILLGDVSMPVVRNGLTYTATISNRWLRSGDGTADAATCADLVGSEPVAMQRTVTVTWQSGSGTTNSFAQSQVEALPVDAAAFQSGRGGLLVTGIPAGAAVDLQTPLEPTLRVRRYGDRSGCAWFPYLSPADYAVSAAGTSAFVTTTVVEAATTSITYVTVVGP
;
A
#
# COMPACT_ATOMS: atom_id res chain seq x y z
N MET A 1 -80.64 4.56 16.25
CA MET A 1 -79.24 4.63 15.80
C MET A 1 -78.70 5.99 16.19
N ASN A 2 -77.65 6.04 17.02
CA ASN A 2 -77.18 7.26 17.65
C ASN A 2 -76.05 7.87 16.80
N PRO A 3 -76.27 8.96 16.05
CA PRO A 3 -75.33 9.48 15.04
C PRO A 3 -74.00 10.00 15.61
N ALA A 4 -73.91 10.13 16.95
CA ALA A 4 -72.67 10.47 17.65
C ALA A 4 -71.70 9.27 17.74
N ALA A 5 -72.21 8.03 17.80
CA ALA A 5 -71.37 6.82 17.89
C ALA A 5 -70.68 6.50 16.56
N ASP A 6 -71.38 6.67 15.43
CA ASP A 6 -70.82 6.44 14.08
C ASP A 6 -69.72 7.45 13.72
N ARG A 7 -69.82 8.69 14.21
CA ARG A 7 -68.77 9.72 14.01
C ARG A 7 -67.52 9.46 14.84
N GLY A 8 -67.66 8.88 16.04
CA GLY A 8 -66.53 8.52 16.90
C GLY A 8 -65.71 7.37 16.34
N LEU A 9 -66.38 6.35 15.77
CA LEU A 9 -65.71 5.22 15.13
C LEU A 9 -64.95 5.66 13.86
N ALA A 10 -65.57 6.50 13.03
CA ALA A 10 -64.95 7.01 11.81
C ALA A 10 -63.72 7.90 12.09
N MET A 11 -63.71 8.69 13.18
CA MET A 11 -62.52 9.46 13.58
C MET A 11 -61.37 8.56 14.04
N ILE A 12 -61.67 7.47 14.76
CA ILE A 12 -60.64 6.51 15.22
C ILE A 12 -60.04 5.77 14.02
N GLU A 13 -60.88 5.34 13.07
CA GLU A 13 -60.42 4.69 11.84
C GLU A 13 -59.50 5.60 11.00
N ALA A 14 -59.88 6.88 10.87
CA ALA A 14 -59.05 7.87 10.21
C ALA A 14 -57.71 8.11 10.94
N ALA A 15 -57.72 8.16 12.28
CA ALA A 15 -56.50 8.33 13.06
C ALA A 15 -55.54 7.13 12.92
N ILE A 16 -56.06 5.90 12.91
CA ILE A 16 -55.26 4.68 12.71
C ILE A 16 -54.69 4.66 11.29
N ALA A 17 -55.46 5.04 10.28
CA ALA A 17 -55.00 5.09 8.89
C ALA A 17 -53.85 6.10 8.70
N VAL A 18 -53.95 7.29 9.31
CA VAL A 18 -52.88 8.31 9.26
C VAL A 18 -51.63 7.83 10.00
N ALA A 19 -51.79 7.20 11.18
CA ALA A 19 -50.67 6.63 11.92
C ALA A 19 -49.93 5.56 11.09
N LEU A 20 -50.66 4.61 10.49
CA LEU A 20 -50.08 3.56 9.64
C LEU A 20 -49.39 4.13 8.39
N ALA A 21 -49.98 5.15 7.74
CA ALA A 21 -49.38 5.80 6.59
C ALA A 21 -48.07 6.53 6.94
N SER A 22 -48.01 7.17 8.11
CA SER A 22 -46.79 7.84 8.59
C SER A 22 -45.67 6.84 8.95
N LEU A 23 -46.01 5.71 9.58
CA LEU A 23 -45.09 4.59 9.85
C LEU A 23 -44.54 3.97 8.56
N ALA A 24 -45.40 3.73 7.56
CA ALA A 24 -45.00 3.22 6.25
C ALA A 24 -44.07 4.21 5.52
N SER A 25 -44.35 5.52 5.62
CA SER A 25 -43.51 6.56 5.02
C SER A 25 -42.12 6.61 5.66
N LEU A 26 -42.04 6.52 6.99
CA LEU A 26 -40.77 6.44 7.74
C LEU A 26 -39.96 5.20 7.34
N ALA A 27 -40.62 4.04 7.21
CA ALA A 27 -39.98 2.81 6.75
C ALA A 27 -39.44 2.96 5.32
N LEU A 28 -40.21 3.51 4.39
CA LEU A 28 -39.80 3.75 2.99
C LEU A 28 -38.63 4.74 2.87
N LEU A 29 -38.62 5.80 3.69
CA LEU A 29 -37.51 6.75 3.77
C LEU A 29 -36.23 6.06 4.25
N SER A 30 -36.31 5.21 5.27
CA SER A 30 -35.15 4.47 5.79
C SER A 30 -34.56 3.51 4.75
N VAL A 31 -35.41 2.80 4.00
CA VAL A 31 -34.99 1.90 2.91
C VAL A 31 -34.33 2.69 1.76
N SER A 32 -34.89 3.85 1.40
CA SER A 32 -34.34 4.70 0.34
C SER A 32 -32.95 5.25 0.71
N VAL A 33 -32.77 5.66 1.97
CA VAL A 33 -31.47 6.12 2.49
C VAL A 33 -30.47 4.95 2.54
N ALA A 34 -30.90 3.76 2.96
CA ALA A 34 -30.05 2.58 2.98
C ALA A 34 -29.60 2.18 1.55
N MET A 35 -30.51 2.11 0.59
CA MET A 35 -30.19 1.77 -0.81
C MET A 35 -29.26 2.81 -1.46
N THR A 36 -29.46 4.10 -1.20
CA THR A 36 -28.57 5.16 -1.72
C THR A 36 -27.18 5.09 -1.10
N SER A 37 -27.07 4.74 0.19
CA SER A 37 -25.78 4.52 0.84
C SER A 37 -25.03 3.30 0.28
N GLN A 38 -25.75 2.20 0.02
CA GLN A 38 -25.18 0.97 -0.55
C GLN A 38 -24.71 1.19 -2.00
N ALA A 39 -25.50 1.91 -2.81
CA ALA A 39 -25.14 2.26 -4.18
C ALA A 39 -23.89 3.16 -4.24
N ARG A 40 -23.76 4.13 -3.31
CA ARG A 40 -22.55 4.95 -3.19
C ARG A 40 -21.34 4.11 -2.79
N SER A 41 -21.48 3.27 -1.77
CA SER A 41 -20.40 2.38 -1.32
C SER A 41 -19.91 1.44 -2.41
N ALA A 42 -20.83 0.88 -3.22
CA ALA A 42 -20.46 0.01 -4.35
C ALA A 42 -19.69 0.77 -5.44
N ARG A 43 -20.08 2.03 -5.72
CA ARG A 43 -19.41 2.90 -6.69
C ARG A 43 -18.03 3.33 -6.20
N ASP A 44 -17.88 3.66 -4.92
CA ASP A 44 -16.58 4.02 -4.34
C ASP A 44 -15.63 2.81 -4.38
N GLY A 45 -16.15 1.62 -4.06
CA GLY A 45 -15.41 0.36 -4.18
C GLY A 45 -14.97 0.04 -5.61
N SER A 46 -15.83 0.21 -6.62
CA SER A 46 -15.44 0.00 -8.02
C SER A 46 -14.41 1.04 -8.50
N THR A 47 -14.57 2.29 -8.05
CA THR A 47 -13.60 3.36 -8.33
C THR A 47 -12.24 3.03 -7.71
N ALA A 48 -12.20 2.61 -6.45
CA ALA A 48 -10.96 2.21 -5.77
C ALA A 48 -10.24 1.06 -6.49
N ARG A 49 -10.99 0.07 -6.99
CA ARG A 49 -10.42 -1.01 -7.82
C ARG A 49 -9.81 -0.49 -9.11
N SER A 50 -10.50 0.39 -9.81
CA SER A 50 -9.98 0.98 -11.05
C SER A 50 -8.74 1.83 -10.82
N VAL A 51 -8.69 2.57 -9.70
CA VAL A 51 -7.51 3.35 -9.29
C VAL A 51 -6.33 2.44 -9.00
N ALA A 52 -6.56 1.36 -8.22
CA ALA A 52 -5.52 0.40 -7.91
C ALA A 52 -4.93 -0.25 -9.17
N ALA A 53 -5.78 -0.66 -10.11
CA ALA A 53 -5.35 -1.26 -11.37
C ALA A 53 -4.55 -0.28 -12.23
N GLN A 54 -5.03 0.97 -12.40
CA GLN A 54 -4.33 2.00 -13.17
C GLN A 54 -2.95 2.32 -12.58
N LEU A 55 -2.85 2.43 -11.26
CA LEU A 55 -1.57 2.70 -10.59
C LEU A 55 -0.62 1.50 -10.70
N ALA A 56 -1.13 0.27 -10.59
CA ALA A 56 -0.33 -0.93 -10.78
C ALA A 56 0.25 -0.98 -12.21
N GLU A 57 -0.59 -0.76 -13.23
CA GLU A 57 -0.17 -0.72 -14.63
C GLU A 57 0.87 0.38 -14.89
N GLN A 58 0.66 1.58 -14.36
CA GLN A 58 1.62 2.69 -14.50
C GLN A 58 2.95 2.38 -13.81
N ALA A 59 2.91 1.86 -12.58
CA ALA A 59 4.12 1.48 -11.86
C ALA A 59 4.90 0.39 -12.62
N THR A 60 4.20 -0.61 -13.17
CA THR A 60 4.81 -1.70 -13.94
C THR A 60 5.43 -1.18 -15.22
N ALA A 61 4.68 -0.39 -16.00
CA ALA A 61 5.15 0.15 -17.27
C ALA A 61 6.40 1.03 -17.14
N HIS A 62 6.58 1.68 -15.99
CA HIS A 62 7.72 2.54 -15.69
C HIS A 62 8.78 1.89 -14.79
N GLY A 63 8.63 0.61 -14.44
CA GLY A 63 9.59 -0.13 -13.62
C GLY A 63 9.77 0.43 -12.20
N CYS A 64 8.69 0.95 -11.61
CA CYS A 64 8.76 1.65 -10.34
C CYS A 64 9.01 0.73 -9.17
N GLY A 65 10.13 0.97 -8.50
CA GLY A 65 10.57 0.19 -7.36
C GLY A 65 11.34 -1.07 -7.69
N LEU A 66 11.68 -1.29 -8.96
CA LEU A 66 12.59 -2.36 -9.39
C LEU A 66 14.04 -2.11 -8.97
N GLN A 67 14.38 -0.87 -8.62
CA GLN A 67 15.74 -0.45 -8.27
C GLN A 67 16.16 -0.99 -6.91
N THR A 68 17.43 -1.32 -6.81
CA THR A 68 18.10 -1.88 -5.64
C THR A 68 18.85 -0.79 -4.86
N GLY A 69 19.18 0.33 -5.51
CA GLY A 69 19.97 1.43 -4.94
C GLY A 69 21.47 1.28 -5.19
N ALA A 70 21.87 0.25 -5.92
CA ALA A 70 23.27 -0.04 -6.24
C ALA A 70 23.55 0.04 -7.75
N GLU A 71 22.61 0.59 -8.50
CA GLU A 71 22.74 1.00 -9.90
C GLU A 71 23.58 2.29 -10.03
N PRO A 72 24.14 2.59 -11.21
CA PRO A 72 24.77 3.89 -11.47
C PRO A 72 23.81 5.07 -11.26
N SER A 73 24.32 6.21 -10.79
CA SER A 73 23.52 7.39 -10.46
C SER A 73 22.62 7.88 -11.59
N SER A 74 23.08 7.79 -12.85
CA SER A 74 22.27 8.15 -14.03
C SER A 74 21.02 7.27 -14.19
N VAL A 75 21.11 5.99 -13.86
CA VAL A 75 19.98 5.04 -13.89
C VAL A 75 19.01 5.34 -12.75
N LEU A 76 19.53 5.61 -11.55
CA LEU A 76 18.72 5.97 -10.39
C LEU A 76 17.92 7.26 -10.63
N ILE A 77 18.57 8.31 -11.15
CA ILE A 77 17.94 9.60 -11.46
C ILE A 77 16.87 9.43 -12.56
N ALA A 78 17.16 8.65 -13.60
CA ALA A 78 16.19 8.39 -14.66
C ALA A 78 14.97 7.63 -14.13
N ALA A 79 15.19 6.61 -13.30
CA ALA A 79 14.12 5.82 -12.69
C ALA A 79 13.24 6.67 -11.76
N VAL A 80 13.85 7.48 -10.87
CA VAL A 80 13.09 8.30 -9.92
C VAL A 80 12.24 9.33 -10.65
N THR A 81 12.80 9.96 -11.69
CA THR A 81 12.09 10.95 -12.51
C THR A 81 10.94 10.31 -13.27
N SER A 82 11.18 9.16 -13.89
CA SER A 82 10.16 8.38 -14.62
C SER A 82 9.00 8.02 -13.69
N CYS A 83 9.30 7.51 -12.50
CA CYS A 83 8.30 7.07 -11.53
C CYS A 83 7.53 8.22 -10.88
N ALA A 84 8.22 9.28 -10.48
CA ALA A 84 7.56 10.47 -9.94
C ALA A 84 6.59 11.09 -10.96
N THR A 85 7.00 11.14 -12.22
CA THR A 85 6.14 11.62 -13.32
C THR A 85 4.94 10.70 -13.55
N ALA A 86 5.18 9.39 -13.68
CA ALA A 86 4.14 8.40 -13.98
C ALA A 86 3.07 8.33 -12.89
N LEU A 87 3.52 8.31 -11.63
CA LEU A 87 2.66 8.22 -10.45
C LEU A 87 2.16 9.59 -9.96
N LYS A 88 2.63 10.68 -10.56
CA LYS A 88 2.32 12.07 -10.19
C LYS A 88 2.63 12.34 -8.71
N THR A 89 3.74 11.78 -8.22
CA THR A 89 4.25 12.06 -6.89
C THR A 89 5.16 13.29 -6.94
N SER A 90 5.18 14.06 -5.85
CA SER A 90 6.14 15.16 -5.67
C SER A 90 7.49 14.68 -5.12
N ASP A 91 7.58 13.40 -4.76
CA ASP A 91 8.74 12.83 -4.09
C ASP A 91 9.77 12.32 -5.10
N ALA A 92 10.52 13.25 -5.68
CA ALA A 92 11.54 12.97 -6.69
C ALA A 92 12.82 12.34 -6.12
N ILE A 93 12.88 12.02 -4.82
CA ILE A 93 14.05 11.40 -4.19
C ILE A 93 13.83 9.95 -3.78
N LEU A 94 12.57 9.48 -3.78
CA LEU A 94 12.22 8.12 -3.38
C LEU A 94 12.00 7.19 -4.57
N LEU A 95 12.75 6.10 -4.57
CA LEU A 95 12.52 4.91 -5.39
C LEU A 95 11.80 3.86 -4.55
N GLY A 96 11.02 2.98 -5.16
CA GLY A 96 10.38 1.89 -4.41
C GLY A 96 8.97 2.21 -3.95
N ASP A 97 8.76 2.07 -2.66
CA ASP A 97 7.44 2.11 -2.05
C ASP A 97 7.00 3.54 -1.81
N VAL A 98 5.75 3.86 -2.19
CA VAL A 98 5.23 5.23 -2.14
C VAL A 98 3.81 5.24 -1.60
N SER A 99 3.45 6.28 -0.86
CA SER A 99 2.06 6.56 -0.49
C SER A 99 1.71 7.96 -0.95
N MET A 100 0.55 8.09 -1.60
CA MET A 100 0.14 9.33 -2.25
C MET A 100 -1.38 9.52 -2.20
N PRO A 101 -1.85 10.77 -2.07
CA PRO A 101 -3.26 11.08 -2.22
C PRO A 101 -3.68 10.98 -3.68
N VAL A 102 -4.85 10.39 -3.93
CA VAL A 102 -5.46 10.31 -5.25
C VAL A 102 -6.87 10.88 -5.18
N VAL A 103 -7.17 11.87 -6.01
CA VAL A 103 -8.51 12.46 -6.09
C VAL A 103 -9.25 11.92 -7.32
N ARG A 104 -10.43 11.34 -7.10
CA ARG A 104 -11.33 10.85 -8.16
C ARG A 104 -12.77 11.15 -7.77
N ASN A 105 -13.54 11.74 -8.71
CA ASN A 105 -14.96 12.05 -8.52
C ASN A 105 -15.25 12.87 -7.25
N GLY A 106 -14.33 13.77 -6.88
CA GLY A 106 -14.46 14.60 -5.67
C GLY A 106 -14.17 13.88 -4.35
N LEU A 107 -13.78 12.59 -4.39
CA LEU A 107 -13.33 11.83 -3.22
C LEU A 107 -11.81 11.74 -3.20
N THR A 108 -11.25 11.81 -1.99
CA THR A 108 -9.81 11.61 -1.75
C THR A 108 -9.58 10.20 -1.25
N TYR A 109 -8.71 9.49 -1.96
CA TYR A 109 -8.20 8.17 -1.64
C TYR A 109 -6.74 8.31 -1.21
N THR A 110 -6.26 7.38 -0.39
CA THR A 110 -4.82 7.20 -0.20
C THR A 110 -4.40 5.93 -0.90
N ALA A 111 -3.56 6.06 -1.92
CA ALA A 111 -3.00 4.93 -2.64
C ALA A 111 -1.57 4.68 -2.14
N THR A 112 -1.29 3.43 -1.80
CA THR A 112 0.01 2.97 -1.34
C THR A 112 0.50 1.88 -2.28
N ILE A 113 1.66 2.07 -2.88
CA ILE A 113 2.36 1.07 -3.66
C ILE A 113 3.46 0.53 -2.76
N SER A 114 3.39 -0.76 -2.44
CA SER A 114 4.42 -1.48 -1.71
C SER A 114 5.02 -2.56 -2.59
N ASN A 115 6.34 -2.69 -2.59
CA ASN A 115 7.07 -3.67 -3.36
C ASN A 115 7.87 -4.54 -2.40
N ARG A 116 7.74 -5.85 -2.56
CA ARG A 116 8.51 -6.83 -1.80
C ARG A 116 9.23 -7.78 -2.75
N TRP A 117 10.45 -8.12 -2.43
CA TRP A 117 11.15 -9.20 -3.11
C TRP A 117 10.62 -10.55 -2.64
N LEU A 118 10.46 -11.49 -3.57
CA LEU A 118 10.07 -12.88 -3.30
C LEU A 118 11.29 -13.77 -3.42
N ARG A 119 11.41 -14.79 -2.56
CA ARG A 119 12.46 -15.81 -2.65
C ARG A 119 11.99 -17.05 -3.42
N SER A 120 12.93 -17.92 -3.77
CA SER A 120 12.61 -19.23 -4.32
C SER A 120 11.71 -20.04 -3.36
N GLY A 121 10.57 -20.51 -3.85
CA GLY A 121 9.62 -21.29 -3.04
C GLY A 121 8.62 -20.46 -2.23
N ASP A 122 8.68 -19.12 -2.28
CA ASP A 122 7.56 -18.28 -1.85
C ASP A 122 6.39 -18.53 -2.81
N GLY A 123 5.47 -19.41 -2.42
CA GLY A 123 4.15 -19.46 -3.02
C GLY A 123 3.46 -18.11 -2.90
N THR A 124 2.40 -17.89 -3.67
CA THR A 124 1.64 -16.63 -3.66
C THR A 124 0.92 -16.33 -2.33
N ALA A 125 1.01 -17.20 -1.32
CA ALA A 125 0.11 -17.22 -0.17
C ALA A 125 0.75 -17.04 1.21
N ASP A 126 1.98 -17.49 1.46
CA ASP A 126 2.60 -17.40 2.80
C ASP A 126 3.70 -16.35 2.85
N ALA A 127 3.61 -15.46 3.85
CA ALA A 127 4.65 -14.48 4.10
C ALA A 127 5.85 -15.22 4.72
N ALA A 128 6.98 -15.22 4.00
CA ALA A 128 8.27 -15.59 4.57
C ALA A 128 8.48 -14.83 5.89
N THR A 129 8.98 -15.51 6.92
CA THR A 129 9.44 -14.80 8.10
C THR A 129 10.73 -14.06 7.78
N CYS A 130 11.04 -13.02 8.55
CA CYS A 130 12.34 -12.35 8.49
C CYS A 130 13.53 -13.32 8.46
N ALA A 131 13.46 -14.42 9.22
CA ALA A 131 14.53 -15.41 9.27
C ALA A 131 14.69 -16.17 7.95
N ASP A 132 13.58 -16.44 7.24
CA ASP A 132 13.58 -17.15 5.97
C ASP A 132 14.21 -16.33 4.83
N LEU A 133 14.29 -15.00 4.98
CA LEU A 133 14.91 -14.11 4.01
C LEU A 133 16.44 -14.08 4.13
N VAL A 134 17.00 -14.57 5.25
CA VAL A 134 18.45 -14.64 5.43
C VAL A 134 19.01 -15.82 4.63
N GLY A 135 19.93 -15.57 3.69
CA GLY A 135 20.48 -16.63 2.84
C GLY A 135 19.58 -17.01 1.66
N SER A 136 18.59 -16.16 1.35
CA SER A 136 17.65 -16.40 0.27
C SER A 136 17.96 -15.51 -0.93
N GLU A 137 17.89 -16.11 -2.11
CA GLU A 137 18.03 -15.38 -3.37
C GLU A 137 16.67 -14.82 -3.84
N PRO A 138 16.59 -13.54 -4.23
CA PRO A 138 15.37 -12.99 -4.83
C PRO A 138 15.12 -13.62 -6.20
N VAL A 139 13.86 -14.01 -6.48
CA VAL A 139 13.46 -14.62 -7.75
C VAL A 139 12.38 -13.82 -8.50
N ALA A 140 11.74 -12.88 -7.81
CA ALA A 140 10.70 -12.02 -8.37
C ALA A 140 10.44 -10.83 -7.44
N MET A 141 9.67 -9.87 -7.92
CA MET A 141 9.12 -8.78 -7.11
C MET A 141 7.60 -8.88 -7.08
N GLN A 142 7.01 -8.82 -5.89
CA GLN A 142 5.58 -8.60 -5.76
C GLN A 142 5.30 -7.13 -5.48
N ARG A 143 4.52 -6.50 -6.35
CA ARG A 143 3.93 -5.19 -6.10
C ARG A 143 2.52 -5.36 -5.55
N THR A 144 2.22 -4.66 -4.48
CA THR A 144 0.86 -4.54 -3.93
C THR A 144 0.45 -3.09 -3.94
N VAL A 145 -0.67 -2.79 -4.61
CA VAL A 145 -1.30 -1.48 -4.59
C VAL A 145 -2.49 -1.55 -3.67
N THR A 146 -2.44 -0.80 -2.57
CA THR A 146 -3.52 -0.68 -1.60
C THR A 146 -4.14 0.71 -1.72
N VAL A 147 -5.44 0.76 -1.93
CA VAL A 147 -6.22 2.00 -1.96
C VAL A 147 -7.13 2.02 -0.75
N THR A 148 -7.01 3.06 0.07
CA THR A 148 -7.86 3.29 1.24
C THR A 148 -8.69 4.56 1.06
N TRP A 149 -9.92 4.54 1.58
CA TRP A 149 -10.81 5.70 1.53
C TRP A 149 -11.81 5.67 2.67
N GLN A 150 -12.32 6.84 3.03
CA GLN A 150 -13.38 6.96 4.02
C GLN A 150 -14.73 7.07 3.30
N SER A 151 -15.68 6.18 3.61
CA SER A 151 -17.04 6.31 3.10
C SER A 151 -17.77 7.47 3.78
N GLY A 152 -18.90 7.89 3.21
CA GLY A 152 -19.75 8.91 3.82
C GLY A 152 -20.31 8.57 5.22
N SER A 153 -20.22 7.29 5.64
CA SER A 153 -20.54 6.84 7.00
C SER A 153 -19.37 7.01 8.00
N GLY A 154 -18.22 7.52 7.54
CA GLY A 154 -17.01 7.63 8.33
C GLY A 154 -16.19 6.34 8.41
N THR A 155 -16.67 5.24 7.81
CA THR A 155 -15.98 3.94 7.81
C THR A 155 -14.76 3.98 6.89
N THR A 156 -13.62 3.52 7.39
CA THR A 156 -12.42 3.32 6.54
C THR A 156 -12.58 2.03 5.76
N ASN A 157 -12.45 2.13 4.44
CA ASN A 157 -12.49 1.02 3.50
C ASN A 157 -11.12 0.88 2.84
N SER A 158 -10.82 -0.35 2.41
CA SER A 158 -9.56 -0.66 1.73
C SER A 158 -9.78 -1.68 0.61
N PHE A 159 -9.01 -1.53 -0.46
CA PHE A 159 -8.88 -2.51 -1.51
C PHE A 159 -7.39 -2.71 -1.81
N ALA A 160 -6.95 -3.95 -1.98
CA ALA A 160 -5.57 -4.26 -2.34
C ALA A 160 -5.53 -5.16 -3.57
N GLN A 161 -4.60 -4.87 -4.47
CA GLN A 161 -4.29 -5.70 -5.63
C GLN A 161 -2.80 -6.00 -5.64
N SER A 162 -2.45 -7.28 -5.80
CA SER A 162 -1.06 -7.71 -5.90
C SER A 162 -0.76 -8.27 -7.28
N GLN A 163 0.42 -7.96 -7.80
CA GLN A 163 0.98 -8.51 -9.03
C GLN A 163 2.41 -8.97 -8.76
N VAL A 164 2.80 -10.09 -9.36
CA VAL A 164 4.19 -10.56 -9.35
C VAL A 164 4.82 -10.19 -10.69
N GLU A 165 5.96 -9.55 -10.62
CA GLU A 165 6.82 -9.19 -11.73
C GLU A 165 8.08 -10.05 -11.70
N ALA A 166 8.49 -10.53 -12.87
CA ALA A 166 9.78 -11.19 -13.01
C ALA A 166 10.90 -10.22 -12.62
N LEU A 167 12.06 -10.77 -12.25
CA LEU A 167 13.24 -9.97 -11.98
C LEU A 167 13.54 -8.99 -13.14
N PRO A 168 14.14 -7.83 -12.84
CA PRO A 168 14.70 -6.97 -13.89
C PRO A 168 15.60 -7.80 -14.82
N VAL A 169 15.61 -7.50 -16.12
CA VAL A 169 16.43 -8.22 -17.13
C VAL A 169 17.91 -8.28 -16.75
N ASP A 170 18.33 -7.32 -15.92
CA ASP A 170 19.68 -7.12 -15.47
C ASP A 170 20.04 -8.04 -14.27
N ALA A 171 19.06 -8.70 -13.62
CA ALA A 171 19.21 -9.43 -12.36
C ALA A 171 20.30 -10.53 -12.36
N ALA A 172 20.54 -11.16 -13.51
CA ALA A 172 21.64 -12.13 -13.67
C ALA A 172 23.03 -11.50 -13.45
N ALA A 173 23.19 -10.19 -13.70
CA ALA A 173 24.41 -9.46 -13.40
C ALA A 173 24.60 -9.18 -11.88
N PHE A 174 23.57 -9.42 -11.06
CA PHE A 174 23.59 -9.14 -9.63
C PHE A 174 23.78 -10.38 -8.74
N GLN A 175 23.83 -11.59 -9.33
CA GLN A 175 23.95 -12.86 -8.60
C GLN A 175 25.38 -13.17 -8.10
N SER A 176 26.41 -12.48 -8.57
CA SER A 176 27.79 -12.69 -8.10
C SER A 176 28.36 -11.46 -7.38
N GLY A 177 28.73 -11.63 -6.10
CA GLY A 177 29.49 -10.64 -5.33
C GLY A 177 28.70 -9.49 -4.68
N ARG A 178 27.38 -9.47 -4.79
CA ARG A 178 26.48 -8.52 -4.13
C ARG A 178 25.78 -9.18 -2.94
N GLY A 179 25.60 -8.43 -1.86
CA GLY A 179 24.87 -8.86 -0.67
C GLY A 179 23.49 -8.22 -0.61
N GLY A 180 22.90 -8.22 0.58
CA GLY A 180 21.66 -7.52 0.86
C GLY A 180 21.62 -7.03 2.30
N LEU A 181 20.67 -6.14 2.57
CA LEU A 181 20.33 -5.70 3.91
C LEU A 181 18.90 -6.13 4.21
N LEU A 182 18.72 -6.75 5.36
CA LEU A 182 17.41 -7.03 5.93
C LEU A 182 17.25 -6.19 7.18
N VAL A 183 16.22 -5.36 7.20
CA VAL A 183 15.85 -4.60 8.40
C VAL A 183 14.65 -5.30 9.03
N THR A 184 14.74 -5.61 10.32
CA THR A 184 13.76 -6.38 11.09
C THR A 184 13.24 -5.57 12.28
N GLY A 185 12.12 -6.00 12.86
CA GLY A 185 11.52 -5.37 14.04
C GLY A 185 10.84 -4.03 13.72
N ILE A 186 10.41 -3.85 12.48
CA ILE A 186 9.73 -2.66 11.99
C ILE A 186 8.22 -2.94 11.94
N PRO A 187 7.34 -1.98 12.29
CA PRO A 187 5.90 -2.17 12.12
C PRO A 187 5.51 -2.43 10.67
N ALA A 188 4.49 -3.25 10.44
CA ALA A 188 3.93 -3.44 9.11
C ALA A 188 3.44 -2.09 8.54
N GLY A 189 3.84 -1.77 7.31
CA GLY A 189 3.53 -0.51 6.65
C GLY A 189 4.41 0.68 7.07
N ALA A 190 5.34 0.52 8.02
CA ALA A 190 6.31 1.58 8.33
C ALA A 190 7.41 1.63 7.27
N ALA A 191 7.83 2.84 6.92
CA ALA A 191 8.82 3.08 5.87
C ALA A 191 10.24 2.80 6.36
N VAL A 192 11.04 2.21 5.49
CA VAL A 192 12.48 2.05 5.61
C VAL A 192 13.12 2.62 4.36
N ASP A 193 13.98 3.59 4.54
CA ASP A 193 14.73 4.24 3.48
C ASP A 193 16.19 3.82 3.55
N LEU A 194 16.71 3.33 2.44
CA LEU A 194 18.12 3.06 2.21
C LEU A 194 18.68 4.17 1.32
N GLN A 195 19.57 5.01 1.85
CA GLN A 195 20.26 6.03 1.07
C GLN A 195 21.27 5.38 0.12
N THR A 196 21.26 5.78 -1.15
CA THR A 196 22.15 5.18 -2.15
C THR A 196 23.56 5.76 -2.03
N PRO A 197 24.63 4.94 -2.05
CA PRO A 197 25.99 5.41 -1.84
C PRO A 197 26.54 6.18 -3.05
N LEU A 198 26.05 5.86 -4.25
CA LEU A 198 26.47 6.50 -5.50
C LEU A 198 25.69 7.79 -5.80
N GLU A 199 24.53 7.98 -5.17
CA GLU A 199 23.74 9.20 -5.23
C GLU A 199 23.09 9.48 -3.86
N PRO A 200 23.81 10.15 -2.94
CA PRO A 200 23.35 10.33 -1.56
C PRO A 200 22.05 11.13 -1.43
N THR A 201 21.64 11.86 -2.47
CA THR A 201 20.35 12.59 -2.45
C THR A 201 19.15 11.68 -2.66
N LEU A 202 19.35 10.47 -3.19
CA LEU A 202 18.30 9.50 -3.49
C LEU A 202 18.23 8.39 -2.44
N ARG A 203 17.02 7.83 -2.29
CA ARG A 203 16.73 6.75 -1.34
C ARG A 203 15.86 5.69 -2.00
N VAL A 204 16.10 4.43 -1.64
CA VAL A 204 15.19 3.32 -1.92
C VAL A 204 14.33 3.10 -0.69
N ARG A 205 13.02 3.25 -0.84
CA ARG A 205 12.02 3.01 0.21
C ARG A 205 11.40 1.62 0.08
N ARG A 206 11.27 0.92 1.20
CA ARG A 206 10.48 -0.30 1.36
C ARG A 206 9.60 -0.19 2.60
N TYR A 207 8.36 -0.67 2.52
CA TYR A 207 7.52 -0.81 3.71
C TYR A 207 7.80 -2.12 4.42
N GLY A 208 7.76 -2.09 5.75
CA GLY A 208 7.75 -3.30 6.57
C GLY A 208 6.59 -4.21 6.15
N ASP A 209 6.90 -5.47 5.87
CA ASP A 209 5.89 -6.47 5.58
C ASP A 209 5.17 -6.94 6.86
N ARG A 210 4.29 -7.95 6.74
CA ARG A 210 3.57 -8.51 7.90
C ARG A 210 4.47 -9.22 8.90
N SER A 211 5.66 -9.65 8.48
CA SER A 211 6.65 -10.26 9.36
C SER A 211 7.50 -9.21 10.10
N GLY A 212 7.32 -7.93 9.75
CA GLY A 212 8.04 -6.81 10.33
C GLY A 212 9.40 -6.59 9.69
N CYS A 213 9.52 -6.93 8.40
CA CYS A 213 10.76 -6.90 7.64
C CYS A 213 10.71 -6.02 6.40
N ALA A 214 11.85 -5.39 6.10
CA ALA A 214 12.12 -4.71 4.85
C ALA A 214 13.43 -5.25 4.26
N TRP A 215 13.37 -5.79 3.05
CA TRP A 215 14.50 -6.44 2.39
C TRP A 215 15.02 -5.63 1.20
N PHE A 216 16.34 -5.39 1.21
CA PHE A 216 17.10 -4.70 0.17
C PHE A 216 18.17 -5.65 -0.37
N PRO A 217 17.86 -6.47 -1.39
CA PRO A 217 18.83 -7.36 -2.01
C PRO A 217 19.73 -6.63 -3.03
N TYR A 218 20.75 -7.34 -3.51
CA TYR A 218 21.63 -6.94 -4.61
C TYR A 218 22.44 -5.66 -4.38
N LEU A 219 22.80 -5.40 -3.13
CA LEU A 219 23.63 -4.27 -2.73
C LEU A 219 25.11 -4.56 -3.01
N SER A 220 25.80 -3.59 -3.60
CA SER A 220 27.25 -3.61 -3.75
C SER A 220 27.94 -3.36 -2.41
N PRO A 221 29.20 -3.78 -2.21
CA PRO A 221 29.96 -3.42 -1.01
C PRO A 221 30.16 -1.89 -0.95
N ALA A 222 29.54 -1.23 0.02
CA ALA A 222 29.62 0.20 0.26
C ALA A 222 29.03 0.53 1.64
N ASP A 223 29.17 1.79 2.05
CA ASP A 223 28.54 2.32 3.26
C ASP A 223 27.13 2.83 2.93
N TYR A 224 26.11 2.21 3.51
CA TYR A 224 24.71 2.61 3.32
C TYR A 224 24.14 3.24 4.58
N ALA A 225 23.44 4.37 4.45
CA ALA A 225 22.65 4.90 5.56
C ALA A 225 21.22 4.33 5.48
N VAL A 226 20.76 3.73 6.58
CA VAL A 226 19.41 3.18 6.71
C VAL A 226 18.64 4.04 7.70
N SER A 227 17.48 4.54 7.29
CA SER A 227 16.53 5.16 8.22
C SER A 227 15.21 4.42 8.21
N ALA A 228 14.72 4.03 9.38
CA ALA A 228 13.44 3.37 9.53
C ALA A 228 12.55 4.17 10.48
N ALA A 229 11.26 4.23 10.17
CA ALA A 229 10.25 4.77 11.08
C ALA A 229 9.93 3.73 12.17
N GLY A 230 10.19 4.04 13.45
CA GLY A 230 9.94 3.14 14.57
C GLY A 230 10.73 3.51 15.84
N THR A 231 10.38 2.94 16.99
CA THR A 231 11.17 3.10 18.22
C THR A 231 12.47 2.30 18.12
N SER A 232 13.61 2.93 18.40
CA SER A 232 14.96 2.37 18.21
C SER A 232 15.24 1.05 18.95
N ALA A 233 14.41 0.66 19.91
CA ALA A 233 14.63 -0.51 20.76
C ALA A 233 14.44 -1.86 20.05
N PHE A 234 13.82 -1.88 18.86
CA PHE A 234 13.48 -3.14 18.17
C PHE A 234 14.00 -3.23 16.73
N VAL A 235 14.46 -2.13 16.13
CA VAL A 235 14.95 -2.13 14.74
C VAL A 235 16.34 -2.75 14.70
N THR A 236 16.48 -3.89 14.02
CA THR A 236 17.76 -4.54 13.79
C THR A 236 18.07 -4.58 12.30
N THR A 237 19.30 -4.29 11.93
CA THR A 237 19.76 -4.40 10.54
C THR A 237 20.73 -5.58 10.44
N THR A 238 20.43 -6.54 9.56
CA THR A 238 21.22 -7.74 9.33
C THR A 238 21.71 -7.77 7.89
N VAL A 239 22.98 -8.07 7.68
CA VAL A 239 23.53 -8.30 6.34
C VAL A 239 23.15 -9.70 5.89
N VAL A 240 22.52 -9.80 4.73
CA VAL A 240 22.08 -11.04 4.09
C VAL A 240 23.03 -11.36 2.94
N GLU A 241 23.67 -12.54 2.96
CA GLU A 241 24.55 -13.03 1.89
C GLU A 241 25.71 -12.11 1.47
N ALA A 242 26.44 -11.56 2.42
CA ALA A 242 27.72 -10.96 2.09
C ALA A 242 28.74 -12.05 1.68
N ALA A 243 29.01 -12.20 0.38
CA ALA A 243 30.29 -12.71 -0.09
C ALA A 243 31.45 -11.73 0.22
N THR A 244 31.11 -10.50 0.59
CA THR A 244 32.02 -9.37 0.80
C THR A 244 31.83 -8.77 2.20
N THR A 245 32.91 -8.82 2.99
CA THR A 245 33.00 -8.42 4.41
C THR A 245 32.85 -6.91 4.68
N SER A 246 32.30 -6.11 3.77
CA SER A 246 32.43 -4.64 3.78
C SER A 246 31.15 -3.84 3.54
N ILE A 247 29.96 -4.43 3.78
CA ILE A 247 28.73 -3.62 3.88
C ILE A 247 28.69 -3.00 5.28
N THR A 248 29.05 -1.72 5.39
CA THR A 248 28.85 -0.94 6.62
C THR A 248 27.52 -0.22 6.52
N TYR A 249 26.84 -0.04 7.65
CA TYR A 249 25.64 0.78 7.68
C TYR A 249 25.57 1.62 8.95
N VAL A 250 24.88 2.76 8.84
CA VAL A 250 24.51 3.59 9.98
C VAL A 250 22.98 3.61 10.05
N THR A 251 22.45 3.08 11.16
CA THR A 251 21.02 3.16 11.44
C THR A 251 20.70 4.53 12.00
N VAL A 252 20.04 5.37 11.21
CA VAL A 252 19.49 6.66 11.64
C VAL A 252 18.02 6.44 11.97
N VAL A 253 17.70 6.31 13.26
CA VAL A 253 16.30 6.21 13.69
C VAL A 253 15.68 7.61 13.60
N GLY A 254 14.78 7.80 12.65
CA GLY A 254 13.97 9.01 12.55
C GLY A 254 12.88 9.03 13.63
N PRO A 255 12.38 10.21 14.03
CA PRO A 255 11.22 10.33 14.91
C PRO A 255 9.95 9.73 14.30
#